data_AF-A0A382K2S3-F1
#
_entry.id   AF-A0A382K2S3-F1
#
_cell.length_a   1.000
_cell.length_b   1.000
_cell.length_c   1.000
_cell.angle_alpha   90.00
_cell.angle_beta   90.00
_cell.angle_gamma   90.00
#
_symmetry.space_group_name_H-M   'P 1'
#
loop_
_entity.id
_entity.type
_entity.pdbx_description
1 polymer ?
#
loop_
_entity_poly.entity_id
_entity_poly.type
_entity_poly.pdbx_seq_one_letter_code
_entity_poly.pdbx_strand_id
1 'polypeptide(L)'
;GIPDYTHLLTDAGAAFLEGRPRAATDFREGHPLAGAGDTLDFGQDLGYRSTGCTDLPGTGYGFWPPGPACPTRQDWDAWFPVEPVEAVEPTATGLGAIGLWVNGVAVFNWGDGQSWANEQTWFNLAPAAEVYDLDVCPGHSAMGTYHHHSHPVCLADQLGDDGSAHSPVYGYAADGVPIAGPWVLDGVLARSSWRLRDYDDPGSSTGCGAAGVRSCLMADQRDPSAGTVATDHPGPDTSDTALTMSGNELTAVAGYYFEDWYFDAALDGGSPEALDEHNGHLGGLPGFAQPRYHYHVTRAIEPGMPGGLADVFPFYVGPTFWGELHDNALLLGGPGGPGQGGPGQGGPGEGGPGADGPGGPPDFTEAAEALGVTMDELLAALGPPPPDLEAAAATLGVTVEELQAALPPPPRPGP
;
A
#
# COMPACT_ATOMS: atom_id res chain seq x y z
N GLY A 1 -0.22 15.70 -1.38
CA GLY A 1 -1.23 16.78 -1.38
C GLY A 1 -2.55 16.31 -0.78
N ILE A 2 -3.47 17.24 -0.49
CA ILE A 2 -4.85 16.93 -0.09
C ILE A 2 -5.73 17.03 -1.34
N PRO A 3 -6.56 16.02 -1.67
CA PRO A 3 -7.41 16.08 -2.86
C PRO A 3 -8.60 17.03 -2.67
N ASP A 4 -9.21 17.39 -3.79
CA ASP A 4 -10.49 18.09 -3.87
C ASP A 4 -11.53 17.14 -4.49
N TYR A 5 -11.76 16.01 -3.81
CA TYR A 5 -12.68 14.99 -4.29
C TYR A 5 -14.13 15.40 -4.08
N THR A 6 -14.95 15.05 -5.07
CA THR A 6 -16.41 14.99 -4.95
C THR A 6 -16.84 13.59 -5.35
N HIS A 7 -17.68 12.96 -4.53
CA HIS A 7 -18.11 11.57 -4.76
C HIS A 7 -19.61 11.41 -4.57
N LEU A 8 -20.27 10.72 -5.50
CA LEU A 8 -21.67 10.34 -5.34
C LEU A 8 -21.77 9.07 -4.50
N LEU A 9 -22.31 9.18 -3.29
CA LEU A 9 -22.51 8.03 -2.43
C LEU A 9 -23.56 7.10 -3.04
N THR A 10 -23.12 5.94 -3.53
CA THR A 10 -24.01 4.92 -4.11
C THR A 10 -24.81 4.19 -3.02
N ASP A 11 -25.85 3.45 -3.42
CA ASP A 11 -26.60 2.56 -2.52
C ASP A 11 -25.66 1.58 -1.78
N ALA A 12 -24.67 1.07 -2.50
CA ALA A 12 -23.73 0.11 -1.96
C ALA A 12 -22.70 0.75 -1.03
N GLY A 13 -22.27 1.98 -1.32
CA GLY A 13 -21.44 2.77 -0.40
C GLY A 13 -22.18 3.13 0.89
N ALA A 14 -23.45 3.56 0.79
CA ALA A 14 -24.27 3.82 1.96
C ALA A 14 -24.50 2.55 2.81
N ALA A 15 -24.78 1.42 2.15
CA ALA A 15 -24.92 0.13 2.81
C ALA A 15 -23.61 -0.32 3.49
N PHE A 16 -22.46 -0.06 2.87
CA PHE A 16 -21.16 -0.31 3.48
C PHE A 16 -20.97 0.51 4.77
N LEU A 17 -21.26 1.82 4.74
CA LEU A 17 -21.15 2.69 5.92
C LEU A 17 -22.05 2.24 7.08
N GLU A 18 -23.33 1.95 6.79
CA GLU A 18 -24.29 1.45 7.79
C GLU A 18 -23.94 0.04 8.30
N GLY A 19 -23.41 -0.81 7.42
CA GLY A 19 -23.10 -2.21 7.67
C GLY A 19 -21.77 -2.45 8.38
N ARG A 20 -21.00 -1.41 8.71
CA ARG A 20 -19.70 -1.55 9.39
C ARG A 20 -19.86 -2.36 10.69
N PRO A 21 -18.97 -3.33 10.97
CA PRO A 21 -19.06 -4.16 12.17
C PRO A 21 -19.15 -3.36 13.47
N ARG A 22 -18.51 -2.18 13.48
CA ARG A 22 -18.42 -1.28 14.62
C ARG A 22 -19.17 0.03 14.41
N ALA A 23 -20.15 0.11 13.51
CA ALA A 23 -20.91 1.34 13.20
C ALA A 23 -21.39 2.11 14.46
N ALA A 24 -21.89 1.40 15.47
CA ALA A 24 -22.35 1.99 16.73
C ALA A 24 -21.26 2.79 17.49
N THR A 25 -19.99 2.44 17.31
CA THR A 25 -18.84 3.15 17.90
C THR A 25 -18.07 4.00 16.90
N ASP A 26 -18.07 3.62 15.63
CA ASP A 26 -17.37 4.35 14.57
C ASP A 26 -18.02 5.70 14.30
N PHE A 27 -19.35 5.79 14.45
CA PHE A 27 -20.11 7.03 14.27
C PHE A 27 -20.52 7.67 15.59
N ARG A 28 -20.59 9.00 15.61
CA ARG A 28 -20.98 9.80 16.78
C ARG A 28 -22.41 9.53 17.21
N GLU A 29 -23.30 9.30 16.25
CA GLU A 29 -24.72 8.99 16.47
C GLU A 29 -25.03 7.49 16.28
N GLY A 30 -23.99 6.67 16.11
CA GLY A 30 -24.09 5.24 15.85
C GLY A 30 -24.56 4.86 14.45
N HIS A 31 -24.67 5.84 13.54
CA HIS A 31 -25.00 5.69 12.12
C HIS A 31 -24.37 6.84 11.31
N PRO A 32 -24.11 6.68 10.00
CA PRO A 32 -23.63 7.75 9.13
C PRO A 32 -24.66 8.88 8.96
N LEU A 33 -24.16 10.09 8.75
CA LEU A 33 -24.99 11.28 8.46
C LEU A 33 -25.33 11.43 6.96
N ALA A 34 -24.63 10.70 6.10
CA ALA A 34 -24.83 10.67 4.66
C ALA A 34 -25.58 9.42 4.22
N GLY A 35 -26.41 9.55 3.19
CA GLY A 35 -27.20 8.48 2.60
C GLY A 35 -26.97 8.34 1.08
N ALA A 36 -27.50 7.26 0.52
CA ALA A 36 -27.40 7.02 -0.91
C ALA A 36 -28.00 8.16 -1.73
N GLY A 37 -27.29 8.57 -2.77
CA GLY A 37 -27.63 9.71 -3.63
C GLY A 37 -27.06 11.05 -3.16
N ASP A 38 -26.48 11.12 -1.97
CA ASP A 38 -25.77 12.32 -1.52
C ASP A 38 -24.47 12.49 -2.31
N THR A 39 -24.17 13.74 -2.67
CA THR A 39 -22.87 14.13 -3.22
C THR A 39 -22.01 14.61 -2.06
N LEU A 40 -20.89 13.93 -1.83
CA LEU A 40 -19.99 14.14 -0.72
C LEU A 40 -18.75 14.90 -1.17
N ASP A 41 -18.40 15.95 -0.44
CA ASP A 41 -17.15 16.65 -0.62
C ASP A 41 -16.06 16.07 0.31
N PHE A 42 -14.82 16.09 -0.14
CA PHE A 42 -13.68 15.65 0.66
C PHE A 42 -13.62 16.39 2.00
N GLY A 43 -13.56 15.65 3.11
CA GLY A 43 -13.54 16.22 4.46
C GLY A 43 -14.91 16.64 4.99
N GLN A 44 -16.02 16.36 4.28
CA GLN A 44 -17.38 16.57 4.79
C GLN A 44 -17.63 15.78 6.08
N ASP A 45 -18.43 16.32 6.99
CA ASP A 45 -18.83 15.58 8.18
C ASP A 45 -19.84 14.47 7.82
N LEU A 46 -19.36 13.22 7.79
CA LEU A 46 -20.17 12.00 7.59
C LEU A 46 -20.63 11.40 8.93
N GLY A 47 -20.27 12.02 10.06
CA GLY A 47 -20.63 11.57 11.40
C GLY A 47 -19.61 10.67 12.09
N TYR A 48 -18.45 10.40 11.49
CA TYR A 48 -17.43 9.56 12.12
C TYR A 48 -16.87 10.16 13.43
N ARG A 49 -16.41 9.28 14.32
CA ARG A 49 -15.54 9.62 15.45
C ARG A 49 -14.08 9.64 15.00
N SER A 50 -13.73 10.62 14.17
CA SER A 50 -12.39 10.73 13.59
C SER A 50 -11.29 10.82 14.65
N THR A 51 -10.16 10.15 14.40
CA THR A 51 -8.99 10.17 15.27
C THR A 51 -8.01 11.26 14.83
N GLY A 52 -7.48 12.05 15.78
CA GLY A 52 -6.47 13.08 15.50
C GLY A 52 -6.98 14.37 14.82
N CYS A 53 -8.24 14.43 14.38
CA CYS A 53 -8.86 15.65 13.90
C CYS A 53 -9.30 16.57 15.04
N THR A 54 -9.24 17.88 14.81
CA THR A 54 -9.88 18.87 15.69
C THR A 54 -11.37 18.92 15.41
N ASP A 55 -12.24 18.80 16.42
CA ASP A 55 -13.70 18.87 16.29
C ASP A 55 -14.18 20.32 16.04
N LEU A 56 -13.89 20.83 14.84
CA LEU A 56 -14.31 22.13 14.33
C LEU A 56 -14.69 22.01 12.84
N PRO A 57 -15.62 22.83 12.33
CA PRO A 57 -15.97 22.81 10.92
C PRO A 57 -14.77 23.02 10.00
N GLY A 58 -14.66 22.20 8.94
CA GLY A 58 -13.63 22.32 7.91
C GLY A 58 -12.26 21.72 8.24
N THR A 59 -12.12 21.03 9.38
CA THR A 59 -10.88 20.31 9.76
C THR A 59 -10.83 18.88 9.24
N GLY A 60 -11.91 18.40 8.61
CA GLY A 60 -12.11 17.00 8.25
C GLY A 60 -12.69 16.13 9.38
N TYR A 61 -12.96 16.70 10.57
CA TYR A 61 -13.61 15.92 11.64
C TYR A 61 -14.98 15.41 11.20
N GLY A 62 -15.18 14.10 11.36
CA GLY A 62 -16.40 13.42 10.92
C GLY A 62 -16.32 12.78 9.54
N PHE A 63 -15.28 13.06 8.75
CA PHE A 63 -15.04 12.40 7.46
C PHE A 63 -14.23 11.10 7.64
N TRP A 64 -13.24 11.12 8.54
CA TRP A 64 -12.28 10.03 8.71
C TRP A 64 -12.80 8.98 9.70
N PRO A 65 -12.73 7.67 9.39
CA PRO A 65 -13.03 6.63 10.36
C PRO A 65 -12.07 6.66 11.56
N PRO A 66 -12.41 6.02 12.68
CA PRO A 66 -11.46 5.79 13.76
C PRO A 66 -10.28 4.92 13.30
N GLY A 67 -9.08 5.15 13.84
CA GLY A 67 -7.87 4.43 13.46
C GLY A 67 -6.79 5.41 12.99
N PRO A 68 -6.55 5.55 11.67
CA PRO A 68 -5.59 6.51 11.13
C PRO A 68 -5.87 7.94 11.61
N ALA A 69 -4.79 8.70 11.80
CA ALA A 69 -4.91 10.12 12.08
C ALA A 69 -5.42 10.87 10.84
N CYS A 70 -5.95 12.07 11.04
CA CYS A 70 -6.39 12.89 9.92
C CYS A 70 -5.22 13.32 9.03
N PRO A 71 -5.41 13.29 7.70
CA PRO A 71 -4.41 13.79 6.79
C PRO A 71 -4.21 15.30 6.99
N THR A 72 -3.00 15.73 6.72
CA THR A 72 -2.56 17.11 6.84
C THR A 72 -2.22 17.65 5.47
N ARG A 73 -2.20 18.97 5.31
CA ARG A 73 -1.68 19.55 4.08
C ARG A 73 -0.20 19.18 3.94
N GLN A 74 0.13 18.67 2.77
CA GLN A 74 1.46 18.22 2.41
C GLN A 74 1.92 18.98 1.17
N ASP A 75 3.12 19.56 1.23
CA ASP A 75 3.80 20.24 0.14
C ASP A 75 5.03 19.41 -0.26
N TRP A 76 5.07 18.91 -1.51
CA TRP A 76 6.17 18.07 -1.99
C TRP A 76 6.64 18.52 -3.37
N ASP A 77 7.95 18.39 -3.60
CA ASP A 77 8.53 18.35 -4.93
C ASP A 77 8.84 16.89 -5.29
N ALA A 78 8.47 16.47 -6.50
CA ALA A 78 8.71 15.12 -7.00
C ALA A 78 9.30 15.17 -8.41
N TRP A 79 10.23 14.27 -8.68
CA TRP A 79 10.88 14.14 -9.99
C TRP A 79 10.56 12.78 -10.57
N PHE A 80 10.14 12.78 -11.84
CA PHE A 80 9.80 11.59 -12.59
C PHE A 80 10.64 11.55 -13.87
N PRO A 81 11.24 10.40 -14.21
CA PRO A 81 11.80 10.18 -15.53
C PRO A 81 10.74 10.39 -16.62
N VAL A 82 11.06 11.23 -17.63
CA VAL A 82 10.14 11.47 -18.76
C VAL A 82 10.15 10.29 -19.74
N GLU A 83 11.27 9.58 -19.80
CA GLU A 83 11.53 8.40 -20.62
C GLU A 83 12.03 7.29 -19.70
N PRO A 84 11.12 6.48 -19.11
CA PRO A 84 11.48 5.33 -18.29
C PRO A 84 12.28 4.30 -19.10
N VAL A 85 13.28 3.70 -18.46
CA VAL A 85 14.10 2.62 -19.00
C VAL A 85 13.83 1.38 -18.15
N GLU A 86 13.62 0.23 -18.79
CA GLU A 86 13.45 -1.05 -18.11
C GLU A 86 14.65 -1.36 -17.21
N ALA A 87 14.39 -1.72 -15.95
CA ALA A 87 15.41 -2.08 -15.00
C ALA A 87 16.01 -3.46 -15.34
N VAL A 88 17.34 -3.56 -15.35
CA VAL A 88 18.03 -4.85 -15.43
C VAL A 88 17.78 -5.68 -14.17
N GLU A 89 17.77 -5.01 -13.02
CA GLU A 89 17.46 -5.60 -11.71
C GLU A 89 16.33 -4.78 -11.09
N PRO A 90 15.07 -5.25 -11.17
CA PRO A 90 13.92 -4.52 -10.67
C PRO A 90 14.00 -4.21 -9.17
N THR A 91 13.69 -2.97 -8.80
CA THR A 91 13.65 -2.54 -7.40
C THR A 91 12.29 -2.82 -6.78
N ALA A 92 12.26 -3.36 -5.56
CA ALA A 92 11.02 -3.57 -4.83
C ALA A 92 10.34 -2.25 -4.45
N THR A 93 9.00 -2.21 -4.53
CA THR A 93 8.22 -1.05 -4.07
C THR A 93 8.28 -0.94 -2.54
N GLY A 94 8.61 0.24 -2.01
CA GLY A 94 8.62 0.51 -0.57
C GLY A 94 7.24 0.81 0.01
N LEU A 95 7.13 0.83 1.35
CA LEU A 95 5.89 1.10 2.10
C LEU A 95 5.44 2.57 2.09
N GLY A 96 6.29 3.45 1.57
CA GLY A 96 5.98 4.88 1.46
C GLY A 96 5.36 5.25 0.11
N ALA A 97 5.45 6.54 -0.22
CA ALA A 97 5.02 7.02 -1.52
C ALA A 97 5.90 6.39 -2.63
N ILE A 98 5.27 5.63 -3.52
CA ILE A 98 5.88 5.02 -4.71
C ILE A 98 5.48 5.73 -6.00
N GLY A 99 4.77 6.85 -5.89
CA GLY A 99 4.24 7.61 -7.01
C GLY A 99 3.28 8.69 -6.57
N LEU A 100 2.78 9.46 -7.54
CA LEU A 100 1.72 10.44 -7.33
C LEU A 100 0.62 10.25 -8.37
N TRP A 101 -0.62 10.35 -7.92
CA TRP A 101 -1.76 10.56 -8.80
C TRP A 101 -1.69 11.96 -9.43
N VAL A 102 -2.39 12.18 -10.54
CA VAL A 102 -2.37 13.46 -11.27
C VAL A 102 -2.93 14.63 -10.47
N ASN A 103 -3.65 14.37 -9.39
CA ASN A 103 -4.12 15.37 -8.42
C ASN A 103 -3.16 15.60 -7.25
N GLY A 104 -1.98 14.95 -7.24
CA GLY A 104 -0.95 15.09 -6.21
C GLY A 104 -1.17 14.28 -4.93
N VAL A 105 -2.16 13.38 -4.89
CA VAL A 105 -2.30 12.38 -3.82
C VAL A 105 -1.24 11.30 -3.99
N ALA A 106 -0.70 10.79 -2.88
CA ALA A 106 0.32 9.75 -2.94
C ALA A 106 -0.24 8.38 -3.34
N VAL A 107 0.56 7.66 -4.11
CA VAL A 107 0.41 6.24 -4.40
C VAL A 107 1.27 5.51 -3.38
N PHE A 108 0.68 4.70 -2.51
CA PHE A 108 1.47 3.78 -1.66
C PHE A 108 1.53 2.41 -2.35
N ASN A 109 2.24 1.42 -1.81
CA ASN A 109 2.25 0.09 -2.41
C ASN A 109 1.07 -0.76 -1.90
N TRP A 110 1.09 -2.05 -2.23
CA TRP A 110 0.04 -3.02 -1.87
C TRP A 110 -0.05 -3.36 -0.36
N GLY A 111 0.97 -3.04 0.44
CA GLY A 111 1.10 -3.50 1.84
C GLY A 111 0.88 -2.39 2.86
N ASP A 112 0.50 -2.77 4.09
CA ASP A 112 0.34 -1.88 5.26
C ASP A 112 1.58 -1.90 6.19
N GLY A 113 2.59 -2.71 5.83
CA GLY A 113 3.81 -2.92 6.63
C GLY A 113 3.65 -3.87 7.83
N GLN A 114 2.49 -4.47 8.01
CA GLN A 114 2.20 -5.46 9.05
C GLN A 114 2.32 -6.89 8.50
N SER A 115 2.60 -7.83 9.40
CA SER A 115 2.64 -9.26 9.11
C SER A 115 1.98 -10.06 10.22
N TRP A 116 1.51 -11.26 9.89
CA TRP A 116 0.93 -12.16 10.88
C TRP A 116 1.92 -12.42 12.02
N ALA A 117 1.43 -12.28 13.26
CA ALA A 117 2.22 -12.48 14.48
C ALA A 117 3.54 -11.67 14.55
N ASN A 118 3.69 -10.63 13.72
CA ASN A 118 4.93 -9.88 13.55
C ASN A 118 6.14 -10.77 13.17
N GLU A 119 5.90 -11.85 12.44
CA GLU A 119 6.94 -12.83 12.06
C GLU A 119 7.64 -12.49 10.74
N GLN A 120 7.31 -11.37 10.10
CA GLN A 120 7.87 -10.97 8.80
C GLN A 120 7.64 -12.04 7.71
N THR A 121 6.50 -12.72 7.82
CA THR A 121 5.93 -13.65 6.84
C THR A 121 4.42 -13.52 6.95
N TRP A 122 3.70 -13.68 5.85
CA TRP A 122 2.28 -13.37 5.74
C TRP A 122 2.05 -11.87 5.94
N PHE A 123 2.56 -11.08 5.00
CA PHE A 123 2.39 -9.63 4.97
C PHE A 123 0.98 -9.27 4.54
N ASN A 124 0.31 -8.40 5.30
CA ASN A 124 -1.05 -8.01 4.98
C ASN A 124 -1.10 -7.23 3.66
N LEU A 125 -2.15 -7.46 2.88
CA LEU A 125 -2.55 -6.53 1.83
C LEU A 125 -3.36 -5.40 2.46
N ALA A 126 -2.88 -4.17 2.33
CA ALA A 126 -3.50 -2.99 2.92
C ALA A 126 -5.00 -2.87 2.57
N PRO A 127 -5.46 -3.04 1.32
CA PRO A 127 -6.89 -2.91 1.00
C PRO A 127 -7.78 -3.93 1.73
N ALA A 128 -7.24 -5.10 2.10
CA ALA A 128 -7.96 -6.12 2.86
C ALA A 128 -7.91 -5.83 4.37
N ALA A 129 -6.72 -5.53 4.90
CA ALA A 129 -6.50 -5.32 6.33
C ALA A 129 -7.05 -3.99 6.85
N GLU A 130 -7.12 -2.97 5.99
CA GLU A 130 -7.49 -1.60 6.32
C GLU A 130 -8.88 -1.23 5.80
N VAL A 131 -9.69 -2.19 5.34
CA VAL A 131 -10.99 -1.94 4.70
C VAL A 131 -11.92 -1.00 5.49
N TYR A 132 -11.81 -1.00 6.82
CA TYR A 132 -12.59 -0.11 7.71
C TYR A 132 -11.86 1.17 8.10
N ASP A 133 -10.59 1.33 7.75
CA ASP A 133 -9.72 2.45 8.09
C ASP A 133 -9.64 3.47 6.93
N LEU A 134 -10.18 3.08 5.77
CA LEU A 134 -10.31 3.92 4.58
C LEU A 134 -11.56 4.81 4.63
N ASP A 135 -11.46 6.01 4.05
CA ASP A 135 -12.60 6.88 3.79
C ASP A 135 -13.48 6.37 2.62
N VAL A 136 -14.51 7.14 2.26
CA VAL A 136 -15.39 6.84 1.12
C VAL A 136 -14.70 6.92 -0.25
N CYS A 137 -13.49 7.49 -0.29
CA CYS A 137 -12.63 7.63 -1.46
C CYS A 137 -11.43 6.68 -1.35
N PRO A 138 -11.65 5.38 -1.13
CA PRO A 138 -10.77 4.42 -0.44
C PRO A 138 -9.32 4.90 -0.19
N GLY A 139 -9.15 5.86 0.71
CA GLY A 139 -7.87 6.42 1.07
C GLY A 139 -7.81 6.79 2.55
N HIS A 140 -6.59 6.96 3.05
CA HIS A 140 -6.37 7.30 4.46
C HIS A 140 -5.01 7.96 4.64
N SER A 141 -4.59 8.19 5.90
CA SER A 141 -3.36 8.91 6.18
C SER A 141 -2.34 8.13 7.01
N ALA A 142 -1.08 8.23 6.58
CA ALA A 142 0.08 7.79 7.33
C ALA A 142 1.03 8.98 7.47
N MET A 143 1.45 9.30 8.70
CA MET A 143 2.28 10.47 8.98
C MET A 143 1.72 11.78 8.38
N GLY A 144 0.38 11.90 8.34
CA GLY A 144 -0.31 13.05 7.76
C GLY A 144 -0.39 13.07 6.23
N THR A 145 0.19 12.09 5.53
CA THR A 145 0.11 11.94 4.08
C THR A 145 -1.13 11.16 3.68
N TYR A 146 -2.06 11.82 2.97
CA TYR A 146 -3.19 11.12 2.35
C TYR A 146 -2.72 10.30 1.13
N HIS A 147 -3.13 9.04 1.07
CA HIS A 147 -2.70 8.10 0.03
C HIS A 147 -3.73 7.00 -0.21
N HIS A 148 -3.54 6.28 -1.31
CA HIS A 148 -4.33 5.11 -1.68
C HIS A 148 -3.44 3.87 -1.77
N HIS A 149 -3.97 2.73 -1.30
CA HIS A 149 -3.40 1.40 -1.49
C HIS A 149 -4.09 0.59 -2.60
N SER A 150 -5.27 1.01 -3.06
CA SER A 150 -6.01 0.37 -4.16
C SER A 150 -6.65 1.39 -5.10
N HIS A 151 -7.69 0.98 -5.84
CA HIS A 151 -8.32 1.79 -6.88
C HIS A 151 -8.86 3.12 -6.31
N PRO A 152 -8.34 4.28 -6.77
CA PRO A 152 -8.76 5.58 -6.24
C PRO A 152 -10.10 5.99 -6.87
N VAL A 153 -11.21 5.47 -6.35
CA VAL A 153 -12.57 5.63 -6.93
C VAL A 153 -12.92 7.10 -7.21
N CYS A 154 -12.65 8.01 -6.27
CA CYS A 154 -12.98 9.42 -6.45
C CYS A 154 -12.10 10.11 -7.50
N LEU A 155 -10.86 9.65 -7.69
CA LEU A 155 -10.02 10.11 -8.80
C LEU A 155 -10.56 9.60 -10.14
N ALA A 156 -11.02 8.34 -10.18
CA ALA A 156 -11.65 7.77 -11.37
C ALA A 156 -12.88 8.60 -11.80
N ASP A 157 -13.75 8.94 -10.84
CA ASP A 157 -14.89 9.82 -11.05
C ASP A 157 -14.45 11.20 -11.57
N GLN A 158 -13.43 11.79 -10.95
CA GLN A 158 -12.88 13.10 -11.34
C GLN A 158 -12.31 13.11 -12.77
N LEU A 159 -11.71 12.00 -13.19
CA LEU A 159 -11.17 11.81 -14.55
C LEU A 159 -12.24 11.39 -15.56
N GLY A 160 -13.46 11.10 -15.11
CA GLY A 160 -14.57 10.67 -15.95
C GLY A 160 -14.30 9.31 -16.60
N ASP A 161 -13.56 8.43 -15.93
CA ASP A 161 -13.27 7.09 -16.44
C ASP A 161 -14.43 6.13 -16.15
N ASP A 162 -15.35 6.05 -17.10
CA ASP A 162 -16.55 5.21 -17.03
C ASP A 162 -16.38 3.83 -17.70
N GLY A 163 -15.17 3.53 -18.16
CA GLY A 163 -14.85 2.28 -18.86
C GLY A 163 -15.32 2.19 -20.31
N SER A 164 -15.78 3.29 -20.91
CA SER A 164 -16.18 3.32 -22.33
C SER A 164 -15.00 3.36 -23.32
N ALA A 165 -13.77 3.41 -22.83
CA ALA A 165 -12.53 3.41 -23.61
C ALA A 165 -11.35 2.90 -22.76
N HIS A 166 -10.13 2.89 -23.33
CA HIS A 166 -8.93 2.75 -22.53
C HIS A 166 -8.86 3.88 -21.49
N SER A 167 -8.56 3.52 -20.24
CA SER A 167 -8.45 4.46 -19.14
C SER A 167 -7.41 5.54 -19.41
N PRO A 168 -7.64 6.79 -18.95
CA PRO A 168 -6.61 7.81 -18.93
C PRO A 168 -5.50 7.44 -17.93
N VAL A 169 -4.40 8.21 -17.98
CA VAL A 169 -3.37 8.16 -16.94
C VAL A 169 -3.93 8.74 -15.64
N TYR A 170 -3.94 7.92 -14.60
CA TYR A 170 -4.33 8.31 -13.24
C TYR A 170 -3.16 8.92 -12.48
N GLY A 171 -1.92 8.52 -12.78
CA GLY A 171 -0.73 8.96 -12.06
C GLY A 171 0.57 8.49 -12.69
N TYR A 172 1.66 8.71 -11.97
CA TYR A 172 3.00 8.25 -12.34
C TYR A 172 3.67 7.60 -11.12
N ALA A 173 4.28 6.44 -11.33
CA ALA A 173 5.12 5.78 -10.35
C ALA A 173 6.50 6.46 -10.27
N ALA A 174 7.27 6.17 -9.23
CA ALA A 174 8.56 6.80 -8.93
C ALA A 174 9.63 6.57 -10.02
N ASP A 175 9.51 5.48 -10.79
CA ASP A 175 10.32 5.15 -11.97
C ASP A 175 9.89 5.94 -13.23
N GLY A 176 8.88 6.80 -13.12
CA GLY A 176 8.35 7.65 -14.20
C GLY A 176 7.37 6.94 -15.12
N VAL A 177 7.07 5.66 -14.87
CA VAL A 177 6.10 4.90 -15.66
C VAL A 177 4.68 5.40 -15.34
N PRO A 178 3.84 5.67 -16.37
CA PRO A 178 2.44 6.04 -16.15
C PRO A 178 1.65 4.91 -15.49
N ILE A 179 0.72 5.27 -14.63
CA ILE A 179 -0.30 4.37 -14.07
C ILE A 179 -1.63 4.74 -14.72
N ALA A 180 -2.17 3.84 -15.55
CA ALA A 180 -3.50 3.98 -16.14
C ALA A 180 -4.58 3.45 -15.19
N GLY A 181 -5.82 3.91 -15.39
CA GLY A 181 -7.01 3.27 -14.79
C GLY A 181 -7.22 1.82 -15.27
N PRO A 182 -8.32 1.18 -14.89
CA PRO A 182 -8.46 -0.27 -15.02
C PRO A 182 -8.84 -0.80 -16.40
N TRP A 183 -9.15 0.06 -17.37
CA TRP A 183 -9.66 -0.34 -18.67
C TRP A 183 -8.57 -0.28 -19.74
N VAL A 184 -8.39 -1.36 -20.48
CA VAL A 184 -7.50 -1.39 -21.66
C VAL A 184 -8.25 -1.06 -22.94
N LEU A 185 -9.57 -1.30 -22.97
CA LEU A 185 -10.49 -0.98 -24.06
C LEU A 185 -11.90 -0.80 -23.49
N ASP A 186 -12.85 -0.38 -24.33
CA ASP A 186 -14.29 -0.28 -23.99
C ASP A 186 -14.81 -1.58 -23.34
N GLY A 187 -15.13 -1.50 -22.04
CA GLY A 187 -15.63 -2.61 -21.24
C GLY A 187 -14.63 -3.75 -20.99
N VAL A 188 -13.35 -3.58 -21.32
CA VAL A 188 -12.31 -4.61 -21.12
C VAL A 188 -11.33 -4.16 -20.05
N LEU A 189 -11.34 -4.86 -18.91
CA LEU A 189 -10.43 -4.63 -17.81
C LEU A 189 -9.03 -5.18 -18.12
N ALA A 190 -8.00 -4.49 -17.64
CA ALA A 190 -6.68 -5.05 -17.47
C ALA A 190 -6.74 -6.26 -16.51
N ARG A 191 -5.93 -7.28 -16.77
CA ARG A 191 -5.93 -8.56 -16.06
C ARG A 191 -4.55 -8.81 -15.47
N SER A 192 -4.47 -8.71 -14.14
CA SER A 192 -3.31 -9.17 -13.38
C SER A 192 -3.05 -10.66 -13.65
N SER A 193 -1.77 -10.98 -13.86
CA SER A 193 -1.26 -12.34 -13.93
C SER A 193 -0.85 -12.88 -12.56
N TRP A 194 -1.03 -12.10 -11.49
CA TRP A 194 -0.97 -12.60 -10.13
C TRP A 194 -2.25 -13.34 -9.77
N ARG A 195 -2.10 -14.52 -9.16
CA ARG A 195 -3.19 -15.45 -8.87
C ARG A 195 -3.16 -15.84 -7.41
N LEU A 196 -4.36 -15.98 -6.85
CA LEU A 196 -4.54 -16.59 -5.55
C LEU A 196 -4.12 -18.06 -5.60
N ARG A 197 -3.38 -18.46 -4.57
CA ARG A 197 -3.12 -19.86 -4.26
C ARG A 197 -4.45 -20.53 -3.90
N ASP A 198 -4.60 -21.76 -4.35
CA ASP A 198 -5.79 -22.57 -4.04
C ASP A 198 -5.50 -23.41 -2.80
N TYR A 199 -5.99 -22.93 -1.66
CA TYR A 199 -5.93 -23.64 -0.39
C TYR A 199 -7.15 -24.54 -0.16
N ASP A 200 -8.21 -24.45 -0.96
CA ASP A 200 -9.43 -25.23 -0.75
C ASP A 200 -9.27 -26.66 -1.26
N ASP A 201 -8.49 -26.87 -2.32
CA ASP A 201 -8.13 -28.20 -2.83
C ASP A 201 -6.81 -28.72 -2.20
N PRO A 202 -6.85 -29.77 -1.35
CA PRO A 202 -5.63 -30.40 -0.82
C PRO A 202 -4.70 -30.96 -1.90
N GLY A 203 -5.19 -31.20 -3.13
CA GLY A 203 -4.41 -31.66 -4.28
C GLY A 203 -3.79 -30.54 -5.11
N SER A 204 -4.11 -29.27 -4.82
CA SER A 204 -3.57 -28.12 -5.53
C SER A 204 -2.04 -28.03 -5.37
N SER A 205 -1.35 -27.76 -6.47
CA SER A 205 0.10 -27.51 -6.46
C SER A 205 0.49 -26.17 -5.83
N THR A 206 -0.48 -25.28 -5.60
CA THR A 206 -0.29 -23.97 -4.96
C THR A 206 -0.78 -23.96 -3.50
N GLY A 207 -1.47 -25.02 -3.07
CA GLY A 207 -1.89 -25.24 -1.67
C GLY A 207 -0.82 -25.98 -0.84
N CYS A 208 -1.16 -26.28 0.42
CA CYS A 208 -0.24 -26.90 1.40
C CYS A 208 -0.58 -28.35 1.75
N GLY A 209 -1.25 -29.08 0.85
CA GLY A 209 -1.58 -30.49 1.04
C GLY A 209 -2.73 -30.77 2.02
N ALA A 210 -3.33 -29.72 2.59
CA ALA A 210 -4.50 -29.77 3.45
C ALA A 210 -5.39 -28.54 3.18
N ALA A 211 -6.70 -28.73 3.18
CA ALA A 211 -7.65 -27.67 2.89
C ALA A 211 -7.61 -26.58 3.98
N GLY A 212 -7.51 -25.32 3.54
CA GLY A 212 -7.53 -24.12 4.38
C GLY A 212 -6.26 -23.85 5.18
N VAL A 213 -5.17 -24.61 4.98
CA VAL A 213 -3.97 -24.51 5.84
C VAL A 213 -2.86 -23.69 5.18
N ARG A 214 -2.29 -22.75 5.94
CA ARG A 214 -1.13 -21.92 5.55
C ARG A 214 0.19 -22.42 6.16
N SER A 215 0.55 -23.67 5.89
CA SER A 215 1.76 -24.32 6.44
C SER A 215 2.96 -24.36 5.48
N CYS A 216 2.84 -23.71 4.33
CA CYS A 216 3.83 -23.72 3.27
C CYS A 216 3.81 -22.42 2.44
N LEU A 217 4.94 -22.09 1.84
CA LEU A 217 5.10 -20.97 0.92
C LEU A 217 5.33 -21.49 -0.50
N MET A 218 5.08 -20.66 -1.51
CA MET A 218 5.59 -20.93 -2.85
C MET A 218 7.12 -21.01 -2.79
N ALA A 219 7.71 -22.05 -3.40
CA ALA A 219 9.16 -22.18 -3.47
C ALA A 219 9.80 -21.01 -4.25
N ASP A 220 9.08 -20.56 -5.28
CA ASP A 220 9.30 -19.33 -6.01
C ASP A 220 7.92 -18.76 -6.37
N GLN A 221 7.61 -17.54 -5.90
CA GLN A 221 6.33 -16.89 -6.22
C GLN A 221 6.19 -16.52 -7.70
N ARG A 222 7.27 -16.51 -8.48
CA ARG A 222 7.25 -16.23 -9.92
C ARG A 222 7.32 -17.48 -10.79
N ASP A 223 7.56 -18.65 -10.20
CA ASP A 223 7.55 -19.94 -10.88
C ASP A 223 6.67 -20.94 -10.13
N PRO A 224 5.36 -21.00 -10.42
CA PRO A 224 4.46 -21.96 -9.78
C PRO A 224 4.82 -23.42 -10.05
N SER A 225 5.65 -23.72 -11.07
CA SER A 225 6.12 -25.08 -11.34
C SER A 225 7.14 -25.58 -10.31
N ALA A 226 7.77 -24.67 -9.56
CA ALA A 226 8.65 -25.00 -8.44
C ALA A 226 7.88 -25.59 -7.23
N GLY A 227 6.55 -25.45 -7.20
CA GLY A 227 5.69 -25.97 -6.14
C GLY A 227 5.83 -25.20 -4.83
N THR A 228 5.52 -25.87 -3.72
CA THR A 228 5.54 -25.27 -2.38
C THR A 228 6.59 -25.92 -1.47
N VAL A 229 7.08 -25.15 -0.50
CA VAL A 229 8.01 -25.59 0.55
C VAL A 229 7.40 -25.34 1.92
N ALA A 230 7.59 -26.27 2.85
CA ALA A 230 7.16 -26.08 4.23
C ALA A 230 7.84 -24.85 4.84
N THR A 231 7.11 -24.13 5.68
CA THR A 231 7.64 -22.97 6.42
C THR A 231 7.61 -23.25 7.92
N ASP A 232 8.59 -22.69 8.65
CA ASP A 232 8.61 -22.68 10.11
C ASP A 232 7.72 -21.55 10.69
N HIS A 233 7.20 -20.67 9.82
CA HIS A 233 6.30 -19.56 10.12
C HIS A 233 4.94 -19.77 9.46
N PRO A 234 4.10 -20.70 9.96
CA PRO A 234 2.78 -20.92 9.39
C PRO A 234 1.86 -19.72 9.64
N GLY A 235 1.08 -19.38 8.63
CA GLY A 235 0.05 -18.34 8.73
C GLY A 235 -1.21 -18.88 9.42
N PRO A 236 -2.19 -18.01 9.68
CA PRO A 236 -3.50 -18.46 10.17
C PRO A 236 -4.21 -19.27 9.08
N ASP A 237 -5.09 -20.20 9.47
CA ASP A 237 -5.89 -20.94 8.48
C ASP A 237 -6.81 -19.97 7.72
N THR A 238 -7.29 -20.34 6.52
CA THR A 238 -8.11 -19.46 5.67
C THR A 238 -9.49 -19.12 6.24
N SER A 239 -9.86 -19.77 7.35
CA SER A 239 -11.08 -19.51 8.12
C SER A 239 -10.84 -18.82 9.46
N ASP A 240 -9.58 -18.62 9.85
CA ASP A 240 -9.24 -18.00 11.13
C ASP A 240 -9.50 -16.49 11.10
N THR A 241 -9.53 -15.89 12.29
CA THR A 241 -9.74 -14.45 12.46
C THR A 241 -8.41 -13.70 12.47
N ALA A 242 -8.29 -12.68 11.62
CA ALA A 242 -7.27 -11.64 11.68
C ALA A 242 -7.84 -10.38 12.37
N LEU A 243 -7.09 -9.81 13.31
CA LEU A 243 -7.44 -8.56 13.98
C LEU A 243 -6.74 -7.39 13.28
N THR A 244 -7.51 -6.42 12.79
CA THR A 244 -6.95 -5.20 12.18
C THR A 244 -6.37 -4.26 13.23
N MET A 245 -5.56 -3.30 12.82
CA MET A 245 -5.01 -2.27 13.71
C MET A 245 -6.10 -1.39 14.36
N SER A 246 -7.23 -1.19 13.67
CA SER A 246 -8.42 -0.54 14.24
C SER A 246 -9.25 -1.44 15.15
N GLY A 247 -8.87 -2.70 15.33
CA GLY A 247 -9.54 -3.67 16.19
C GLY A 247 -10.83 -4.22 15.59
N ASN A 248 -10.91 -4.31 14.26
CA ASN A 248 -11.95 -5.07 13.57
C ASN A 248 -11.51 -6.52 13.40
N GLU A 249 -12.44 -7.46 13.52
CA GLU A 249 -12.20 -8.87 13.24
C GLU A 249 -12.56 -9.16 11.78
N LEU A 250 -11.61 -9.67 11.02
CA LEU A 250 -11.78 -10.09 9.63
C LEU A 250 -11.48 -11.58 9.52
N THR A 251 -12.13 -12.28 8.59
CA THR A 251 -11.70 -13.64 8.24
C THR A 251 -10.44 -13.56 7.38
N ALA A 252 -9.40 -14.29 7.75
CA ALA A 252 -8.14 -14.37 7.04
C ALA A 252 -8.27 -15.24 5.77
N VAL A 253 -9.23 -14.95 4.90
CA VAL A 253 -9.45 -15.68 3.64
C VAL A 253 -8.20 -15.63 2.75
N ALA A 254 -8.09 -16.56 1.81
CA ALA A 254 -7.02 -16.52 0.81
C ALA A 254 -7.05 -15.17 0.07
N GLY A 255 -5.90 -14.50 0.02
CA GLY A 255 -5.77 -13.16 -0.55
C GLY A 255 -5.67 -12.04 0.46
N TYR A 256 -5.78 -12.35 1.76
CA TYR A 256 -5.50 -11.40 2.83
C TYR A 256 -4.01 -11.06 2.91
N TYR A 257 -3.14 -12.03 2.60
CA TYR A 257 -1.69 -11.87 2.68
C TYR A 257 -1.01 -11.92 1.31
N PHE A 258 0.14 -11.27 1.16
CA PHE A 258 0.95 -11.30 -0.06
C PHE A 258 1.36 -12.73 -0.45
N GLU A 259 1.70 -13.56 0.53
CA GLU A 259 2.11 -14.95 0.35
C GLU A 259 0.97 -15.89 -0.08
N ASP A 260 -0.27 -15.39 -0.12
CA ASP A 260 -1.39 -16.05 -0.78
C ASP A 260 -1.37 -15.90 -2.31
N TRP A 261 -0.45 -15.10 -2.86
CA TRP A 261 -0.35 -14.81 -4.29
C TRP A 261 0.91 -15.40 -4.92
N TYR A 262 0.79 -15.76 -6.20
CA TYR A 262 1.90 -16.14 -7.07
C TYR A 262 1.66 -15.56 -8.47
N PHE A 263 2.73 -15.30 -9.22
CA PHE A 263 2.67 -14.87 -10.61
C PHE A 263 2.60 -16.08 -11.54
N ASP A 264 1.61 -16.09 -12.43
CA ASP A 264 1.44 -17.09 -13.48
C ASP A 264 1.80 -16.50 -14.84
N ALA A 265 3.05 -16.71 -15.26
CA ALA A 265 3.56 -16.22 -16.55
C ALA A 265 2.77 -16.72 -17.77
N ALA A 266 1.98 -17.81 -17.64
CA ALA A 266 1.13 -18.26 -18.73
C ALA A 266 -0.06 -17.34 -19.02
N LEU A 267 -0.40 -16.44 -18.08
CA LEU A 267 -1.46 -15.44 -18.24
C LEU A 267 -0.98 -14.14 -18.89
N ASP A 268 0.35 -13.89 -18.84
CA ASP A 268 1.02 -12.86 -19.62
C ASP A 268 1.27 -13.33 -21.07
N GLY A 269 0.16 -13.55 -21.78
CA GLY A 269 0.17 -14.02 -23.16
C GLY A 269 0.43 -12.92 -24.20
N GLY A 270 0.77 -11.69 -23.77
CA GLY A 270 0.89 -10.51 -24.64
C GLY A 270 -0.44 -10.05 -25.26
N SER A 271 -1.58 -10.49 -24.72
CA SER A 271 -2.88 -9.90 -25.10
C SER A 271 -2.99 -8.48 -24.51
N PRO A 272 -3.81 -7.59 -25.11
CA PRO A 272 -3.91 -6.21 -24.63
C PRO A 272 -4.38 -6.09 -23.18
N GLU A 273 -5.04 -7.09 -22.63
CA GLU A 273 -5.44 -7.08 -21.22
C GLU A 273 -4.44 -7.77 -20.29
N ALA A 274 -3.45 -8.49 -20.81
CA ALA A 274 -2.52 -9.24 -19.97
C ALA A 274 -1.48 -8.30 -19.36
N LEU A 275 -1.31 -8.39 -18.04
CA LEU A 275 -0.29 -7.66 -17.30
C LEU A 275 0.84 -8.59 -16.86
N ASP A 276 2.07 -8.08 -16.86
CA ASP A 276 3.28 -8.77 -16.42
C ASP A 276 3.42 -8.82 -14.89
N GLU A 277 4.57 -9.28 -14.38
CA GLU A 277 4.85 -9.39 -12.94
C GLU A 277 4.90 -8.04 -12.22
N HIS A 278 5.15 -6.95 -12.95
CA HIS A 278 5.15 -5.58 -12.44
C HIS A 278 3.77 -4.92 -12.51
N ASN A 279 2.77 -5.65 -13.02
CA ASN A 279 1.40 -5.22 -13.21
C ASN A 279 1.22 -4.13 -14.27
N GLY A 280 2.03 -4.22 -15.33
CA GLY A 280 1.94 -3.36 -16.50
C GLY A 280 2.10 -4.15 -17.80
N HIS A 281 2.10 -3.40 -18.89
CA HIS A 281 2.36 -3.94 -20.24
C HIS A 281 2.84 -2.85 -21.19
N LEU A 282 3.43 -3.26 -22.32
CA LEU A 282 3.76 -2.35 -23.42
C LEU A 282 2.57 -2.22 -24.38
N GLY A 283 1.88 -1.09 -24.34
CA GLY A 283 0.67 -0.86 -25.12
C GLY A 283 0.47 0.58 -25.56
N GLY A 284 -0.59 0.82 -26.34
CA GLY A 284 -1.03 2.19 -26.64
C GLY A 284 -1.67 2.82 -25.41
N LEU A 285 -1.34 4.08 -25.12
CA LEU A 285 -1.82 4.80 -23.93
C LEU A 285 -2.41 6.16 -24.33
N PRO A 286 -3.63 6.53 -23.88
CA PRO A 286 -4.21 7.84 -24.18
C PRO A 286 -3.29 9.00 -23.80
N GLY A 287 -3.12 9.95 -24.70
CA GLY A 287 -2.21 11.09 -24.55
C GLY A 287 -0.79 10.85 -25.08
N PHE A 288 -0.45 9.63 -25.49
CA PHE A 288 0.86 9.29 -26.04
C PHE A 288 0.78 8.87 -27.51
N ALA A 289 1.71 9.38 -28.33
CA ALA A 289 1.72 9.12 -29.76
C ALA A 289 2.32 7.75 -30.15
N GLN A 290 3.11 7.16 -29.26
CA GLN A 290 3.75 5.86 -29.44
C GLN A 290 3.40 4.95 -28.27
N PRO A 291 3.42 3.62 -28.45
CA PRO A 291 3.27 2.68 -27.35
C PRO A 291 4.28 2.96 -26.23
N ARG A 292 3.84 2.78 -25.00
CA ARG A 292 4.59 3.03 -23.77
C ARG A 292 4.32 1.90 -22.79
N TYR A 293 5.33 1.48 -22.07
CA TYR A 293 5.09 0.66 -20.90
C TYR A 293 4.29 1.48 -19.88
N HIS A 294 3.25 0.89 -19.30
CA HIS A 294 2.44 1.51 -18.27
C HIS A 294 1.82 0.47 -17.35
N TYR A 295 1.69 0.84 -16.08
CA TYR A 295 0.97 0.06 -15.07
C TYR A 295 -0.53 0.26 -15.20
N HIS A 296 -1.30 -0.66 -14.63
CA HIS A 296 -2.75 -0.55 -14.58
C HIS A 296 -3.29 -0.70 -13.17
N VAL A 297 -4.14 0.23 -12.75
CA VAL A 297 -5.06 -0.03 -11.65
C VAL A 297 -5.84 -1.31 -11.96
N THR A 298 -5.85 -2.32 -11.09
CA THR A 298 -6.39 -3.63 -11.48
C THR A 298 -7.63 -4.00 -10.70
N ARG A 299 -8.70 -4.34 -11.44
CA ARG A 299 -9.99 -4.77 -10.89
C ARG A 299 -10.50 -5.98 -11.66
N ALA A 300 -11.35 -6.78 -11.03
CA ALA A 300 -12.05 -7.89 -11.69
C ALA A 300 -13.54 -7.83 -11.42
N ILE A 301 -14.32 -8.38 -12.35
CA ILE A 301 -15.76 -8.53 -12.18
C ILE A 301 -16.01 -9.56 -11.08
N GLU A 302 -16.62 -9.11 -9.99
CA GLU A 302 -17.03 -9.96 -8.87
C GLU A 302 -18.55 -9.87 -8.69
N PRO A 303 -19.29 -10.91 -9.12
CA PRO A 303 -20.73 -10.94 -8.96
C PRO A 303 -21.13 -10.91 -7.48
N GLY A 304 -21.89 -9.89 -7.08
CA GLY A 304 -22.36 -9.72 -5.70
C GLY A 304 -21.60 -8.66 -4.90
N MET A 305 -20.51 -8.11 -5.43
CA MET A 305 -19.83 -6.94 -4.86
C MET A 305 -20.56 -5.62 -5.24
N PRO A 306 -20.56 -4.60 -4.37
CA PRO A 306 -20.85 -3.21 -4.71
C PRO A 306 -20.20 -2.77 -6.03
N GLY A 307 -20.99 -2.33 -7.01
CA GLY A 307 -20.47 -1.92 -8.33
C GLY A 307 -19.97 -3.08 -9.23
N GLY A 308 -20.06 -4.33 -8.75
CA GLY A 308 -19.69 -5.53 -9.50
C GLY A 308 -18.20 -5.69 -9.77
N LEU A 309 -17.35 -4.88 -9.13
CA LEU A 309 -15.90 -4.89 -9.31
C LEU A 309 -15.19 -5.01 -7.97
N ALA A 310 -14.16 -5.85 -7.92
CA ALA A 310 -13.26 -6.00 -6.79
C ALA A 310 -11.84 -5.60 -7.19
N ASP A 311 -11.11 -5.00 -6.27
CA ASP A 311 -9.70 -4.67 -6.49
C ASP A 311 -8.87 -5.95 -6.45
N VAL A 312 -7.95 -6.11 -7.40
CA VAL A 312 -7.15 -7.34 -7.54
C VAL A 312 -5.68 -7.01 -7.37
N PHE A 313 -4.98 -7.82 -6.57
CA PHE A 313 -3.55 -7.67 -6.35
C PHE A 313 -2.77 -7.65 -7.69
N PRO A 314 -1.78 -6.77 -7.85
CA PRO A 314 -1.19 -5.83 -6.88
C PRO A 314 -1.81 -4.42 -6.89
N PHE A 315 -3.03 -4.29 -7.41
CA PHE A 315 -3.88 -3.09 -7.38
C PHE A 315 -3.47 -1.94 -8.30
N TYR A 316 -2.16 -1.68 -8.52
CA TYR A 316 -1.67 -0.81 -9.62
C TYR A 316 -0.22 -1.13 -10.01
N VAL A 317 0.73 -1.00 -9.09
CA VAL A 317 2.16 -1.31 -9.32
C VAL A 317 2.48 -2.59 -8.58
N GLY A 318 3.16 -3.51 -9.25
CA GLY A 318 3.54 -4.80 -8.68
C GLY A 318 4.51 -4.70 -7.51
N PRO A 319 4.93 -5.85 -6.96
CA PRO A 319 5.94 -5.90 -5.90
C PRO A 319 7.26 -5.21 -6.26
N THR A 320 7.54 -5.05 -7.55
CA THR A 320 8.72 -4.39 -8.10
C THR A 320 8.34 -3.39 -9.18
N PHE A 321 9.07 -2.27 -9.25
CA PHE A 321 9.02 -1.37 -10.41
C PHE A 321 9.59 -2.06 -11.65
N TRP A 322 8.99 -1.82 -12.81
CA TRP A 322 9.51 -2.14 -14.13
C TRP A 322 10.69 -1.25 -14.51
N GLY A 323 10.62 0.06 -14.21
CA GLY A 323 11.62 1.03 -14.62
C GLY A 323 12.77 1.20 -13.61
N GLU A 324 13.91 1.69 -14.10
CA GLU A 324 15.02 2.13 -13.26
C GLU A 324 14.60 3.32 -12.38
N LEU A 325 14.91 3.23 -11.09
CA LEU A 325 14.76 4.36 -10.18
C LEU A 325 15.96 5.30 -10.33
N HIS A 326 15.68 6.58 -10.54
CA HIS A 326 16.70 7.62 -10.51
C HIS A 326 17.07 7.96 -9.06
N ASP A 327 18.29 8.46 -8.83
CA ASP A 327 18.78 8.85 -7.49
C ASP A 327 17.88 9.87 -6.77
N ASN A 328 17.10 10.65 -7.52
CA ASN A 328 16.15 11.65 -7.02
C ASN A 328 14.69 11.22 -7.16
N ALA A 329 14.43 9.94 -7.35
CA ALA A 329 13.07 9.40 -7.42
C ALA A 329 12.31 9.68 -6.11
N LEU A 330 11.01 9.90 -6.24
CA LEU A 330 10.12 10.09 -5.10
C LEU A 330 9.98 8.77 -4.33
N LEU A 331 10.77 8.59 -3.28
CA LEU A 331 10.67 7.48 -2.33
C LEU A 331 10.67 8.02 -0.90
N LEU A 332 9.48 8.37 -0.39
CA LEU A 332 9.34 8.80 1.00
C LEU A 332 9.29 7.55 1.90
N GLY A 333 10.44 7.01 2.29
CA GLY A 333 10.54 5.82 3.15
C GLY A 333 11.65 4.83 2.81
N GLY A 334 12.55 5.16 1.88
CA GLY A 334 13.69 4.31 1.52
C GLY A 334 13.31 3.11 0.63
N PRO A 335 14.22 2.65 -0.24
CA PRO A 335 14.05 1.41 -1.00
C PRO A 335 14.25 0.22 -0.04
N GLY A 336 13.16 -0.38 0.41
CA GLY A 336 13.20 -1.52 1.32
C GLY A 336 11.87 -2.27 1.34
N GLY A 337 11.57 -2.97 0.24
CA GLY A 337 10.57 -4.04 0.27
C GLY A 337 11.18 -5.31 0.88
N PRO A 338 10.44 -6.07 1.70
CA PRO A 338 10.94 -7.32 2.28
C PRO A 338 10.97 -8.40 1.18
N GLY A 339 12.10 -9.10 1.08
CA GLY A 339 12.21 -10.30 0.27
C GLY A 339 13.13 -10.21 -0.94
N GLN A 340 14.45 -10.10 -0.69
CA GLN A 340 15.47 -10.85 -1.43
C GLN A 340 16.85 -10.63 -0.77
N GLY A 341 17.24 -11.56 0.11
CA GLY A 341 18.59 -11.64 0.66
C GLY A 341 19.43 -12.67 -0.10
N GLY A 342 20.44 -12.21 -0.85
CA GLY A 342 21.52 -13.02 -1.43
C GLY A 342 22.84 -12.23 -1.45
N PRO A 343 24.01 -12.82 -1.15
CA PRO A 343 25.12 -12.10 -0.55
C PRO A 343 26.05 -11.44 -1.58
N GLY A 344 26.16 -10.11 -1.55
CA GLY A 344 27.12 -9.33 -2.35
C GLY A 344 27.99 -8.43 -1.46
N GLN A 345 29.29 -8.67 -1.47
CA GLN A 345 30.30 -8.02 -0.64
C GLN A 345 30.44 -6.51 -0.94
N GLY A 346 30.40 -5.69 0.12
CA GLY A 346 30.69 -4.27 0.06
C GLY A 346 32.18 -3.93 -0.09
N GLY A 347 32.43 -2.80 -0.75
CA GLY A 347 33.71 -2.07 -0.71
C GLY A 347 33.44 -0.58 -0.42
N PRO A 348 34.32 0.14 0.30
CA PRO A 348 33.99 1.44 0.90
C PRO A 348 34.46 2.63 0.05
N GLY A 349 33.74 3.76 0.15
CA GLY A 349 34.19 5.10 -0.23
C GLY A 349 33.26 6.17 0.37
N GLU A 350 33.60 6.72 1.54
CA GLU A 350 34.22 8.04 1.75
C GLU A 350 33.29 9.28 1.58
N GLY A 351 32.62 9.63 2.69
CA GLY A 351 32.49 10.95 3.34
C GLY A 351 32.33 12.28 2.56
N GLY A 352 31.32 13.07 2.97
CA GLY A 352 31.23 14.53 2.78
C GLY A 352 30.14 15.19 3.66
N PRO A 353 30.32 16.43 4.14
CA PRO A 353 29.76 16.93 5.42
C PRO A 353 28.39 17.62 5.33
N GLY A 354 27.64 17.56 6.45
CA GLY A 354 26.23 17.93 6.58
C GLY A 354 25.85 19.42 6.52
N ALA A 355 24.53 19.63 6.59
CA ALA A 355 23.90 20.94 6.78
C ALA A 355 22.51 20.78 7.43
N ASP A 356 22.39 21.27 8.67
CA ASP A 356 21.17 21.39 9.45
C ASP A 356 20.11 22.30 8.79
N GLY A 357 18.89 21.77 8.61
CA GLY A 357 17.68 22.53 8.27
C GLY A 357 16.50 22.10 9.15
N PRO A 358 15.69 23.01 9.72
CA PRO A 358 14.68 22.66 10.70
C PRO A 358 13.40 22.18 10.00
N GLY A 359 13.08 20.89 10.12
CA GLY A 359 11.80 20.33 9.68
C GLY A 359 11.87 18.95 9.02
N GLY A 360 13.06 18.39 8.82
CA GLY A 360 13.21 16.99 8.41
C GLY A 360 12.91 16.01 9.55
N PRO A 361 12.59 14.74 9.24
CA PRO A 361 12.64 13.67 10.24
C PRO A 361 14.01 13.68 10.94
N PRO A 362 14.09 13.33 12.24
CA PRO A 362 15.35 13.34 12.96
C PRO A 362 16.39 12.49 12.21
N ASP A 363 17.57 13.07 11.98
CA ASP A 363 18.68 12.33 11.40
C ASP A 363 19.26 11.38 12.48
N PHE A 364 19.13 10.08 12.25
CA PHE A 364 19.65 9.05 13.17
C PHE A 364 21.05 8.57 12.77
N THR A 365 21.73 9.23 11.82
CA THR A 365 23.05 8.81 11.31
C THR A 365 24.09 8.85 12.42
N GLU A 366 24.13 9.94 13.19
CA GLU A 366 25.04 10.06 14.33
C GLU A 366 24.70 9.04 15.44
N ALA A 367 23.42 8.71 15.63
CA ALA A 367 22.98 7.74 16.61
C ALA A 367 23.42 6.31 16.24
N ALA A 368 23.27 5.93 14.96
CA ALA A 368 23.69 4.63 14.45
C ALA A 368 25.22 4.46 14.55
N GLU A 369 25.99 5.50 14.16
CA GLU A 369 27.45 5.50 14.31
C GLU A 369 27.89 5.39 15.78
N ALA A 370 27.25 6.12 16.70
CA ALA A 370 27.57 6.07 18.12
C ALA A 370 27.31 4.70 18.76
N LEU A 371 26.29 3.99 18.27
CA LEU A 371 25.93 2.64 18.72
C LEU A 371 26.70 1.54 17.98
N GLY A 372 27.46 1.89 16.93
CA GLY A 372 28.22 0.93 16.13
C GLY A 372 27.34 0.00 15.29
N VAL A 373 26.13 0.44 14.95
CA VAL A 373 25.14 -0.30 14.15
C VAL A 373 24.86 0.44 12.85
N THR A 374 24.26 -0.24 11.88
CA THR A 374 23.77 0.41 10.66
C THR A 374 22.50 1.22 10.94
N MET A 375 22.19 2.18 10.07
CA MET A 375 20.94 2.95 10.16
C MET A 375 19.72 2.03 10.15
N ASP A 376 19.73 1.04 9.27
CA ASP A 376 18.61 0.11 9.11
C ASP A 376 18.42 -0.76 10.36
N GLU A 377 19.51 -1.22 10.98
CA GLU A 377 19.45 -1.94 12.26
C GLU A 377 18.88 -1.07 13.38
N LEU A 378 19.27 0.21 13.43
CA LEU A 378 18.74 1.15 14.42
C LEU A 378 17.24 1.43 14.20
N LEU A 379 16.81 1.70 12.97
CA LEU A 379 15.40 1.97 12.66
C LEU A 379 14.52 0.74 12.86
N ALA A 380 15.00 -0.44 12.47
CA ALA A 380 14.31 -1.70 12.71
C ALA A 380 14.16 -2.00 14.20
N ALA A 381 15.18 -1.70 15.01
CA ALA A 381 15.11 -1.88 16.45
C ALA A 381 14.17 -0.87 17.13
N LEU A 382 14.14 0.38 16.68
CA LEU A 382 13.27 1.42 17.25
C LEU A 382 11.79 1.19 16.92
N GLY A 383 11.47 0.65 15.74
CA GLY A 383 10.09 0.45 15.30
C GLY A 383 9.33 1.78 15.08
N PRO A 384 8.00 1.71 14.84
CA PRO A 384 7.19 2.90 14.62
C PRO A 384 7.08 3.76 15.90
N PRO A 385 6.94 5.10 15.78
CA PRO A 385 6.83 5.97 16.94
C PRO A 385 5.48 5.81 17.68
N PRO A 386 5.45 5.87 19.04
CA PRO A 386 6.61 6.04 19.92
C PRO A 386 7.40 4.72 20.09
N PRO A 387 8.74 4.76 19.97
CA PRO A 387 9.56 3.55 20.03
C PRO A 387 9.58 2.94 21.43
N ASP A 388 9.62 1.62 21.50
CA ASP A 388 9.90 0.87 22.73
C ASP A 388 11.42 0.78 22.93
N LEU A 389 11.95 1.71 23.74
CA LEU A 389 13.41 1.80 23.96
C LEU A 389 13.96 0.58 24.72
N GLU A 390 13.15 -0.14 25.49
CA GLU A 390 13.59 -1.34 26.20
C GLU A 390 13.76 -2.51 25.22
N ALA A 391 12.78 -2.70 24.33
CA ALA A 391 12.85 -3.70 23.27
C ALA A 391 13.94 -3.38 22.24
N ALA A 392 14.09 -2.10 21.85
CA ALA A 392 15.11 -1.64 20.93
C ALA A 392 16.52 -1.87 21.48
N ALA A 393 16.78 -1.52 22.74
CA ALA A 393 18.07 -1.71 23.37
C ALA A 393 18.44 -3.20 23.47
N ALA A 394 17.46 -4.05 23.83
CA ALA A 394 17.65 -5.51 23.85
C ALA A 394 17.99 -6.08 22.46
N THR A 395 17.36 -5.55 21.41
CA THR A 395 17.59 -5.97 20.01
C THR A 395 18.98 -5.56 19.52
N LEU A 396 19.44 -4.36 19.88
CA LEU A 396 20.76 -3.83 19.50
C LEU A 396 21.90 -4.33 20.39
N GLY A 397 21.59 -5.04 21.48
CA GLY A 397 22.59 -5.53 22.44
C GLY A 397 23.27 -4.41 23.23
N VAL A 398 22.60 -3.25 23.38
CA VAL A 398 23.07 -2.08 24.13
C VAL A 398 22.20 -1.84 25.37
N THR A 399 22.63 -0.97 26.28
CA THR A 399 21.78 -0.54 27.39
C THR A 399 20.75 0.50 26.95
N VAL A 400 19.63 0.60 27.67
CA VAL A 400 18.61 1.64 27.41
C VAL A 400 19.21 3.03 27.57
N GLU A 401 20.13 3.22 28.52
CA GLU A 401 20.84 4.47 28.73
C GLU A 401 21.77 4.83 27.56
N GLU A 402 22.48 3.85 26.97
CA GLU A 402 23.32 4.07 25.78
C GLU A 402 22.47 4.42 24.55
N LEU A 403 21.37 3.69 24.35
CA LEU A 403 20.42 3.98 23.27
C LEU A 403 19.81 5.38 23.44
N GLN A 404 19.30 5.71 24.62
CA GLN A 404 18.68 7.00 24.89
C GLN A 404 19.68 8.18 24.79
N ALA A 405 20.95 7.94 25.12
CA ALA A 405 22.01 8.96 24.96
C ALA A 405 22.42 9.18 23.50
N ALA A 406 22.28 8.17 22.64
CA ALA A 406 22.58 8.25 21.22
C ALA A 406 21.44 8.90 20.40
N LEU A 407 20.18 8.71 20.82
CA LEU A 407 19.03 9.23 20.08
C LEU A 407 18.94 10.77 20.12
N PRO A 408 18.54 11.42 19.01
CA PRO A 408 18.30 12.85 18.99
C PRO A 408 17.18 13.22 19.99
N PRO A 409 17.27 14.40 20.63
CA PRO A 409 16.26 14.83 21.58
C PRO A 409 14.88 14.91 20.90
N PRO A 410 13.79 14.56 21.60
CA PRO A 410 12.46 14.60 21.01
C PRO A 410 12.16 16.00 20.46
N PRO A 411 11.42 16.10 19.34
CA PRO A 411 11.06 17.39 18.76
C PRO A 411 10.39 18.23 19.84
N ARG A 412 10.90 19.44 20.08
CA ARG A 412 10.23 20.36 21.01
C ARG A 412 8.83 20.64 20.45
N PRO A 413 7.76 20.58 21.27
CA PRO A 413 6.47 21.07 20.81
C PRO A 413 6.66 22.51 20.36
N GLY A 414 6.34 22.77 19.09
CA GLY A 414 6.35 24.12 18.53
C GLY A 414 5.38 25.02 19.31
N PRO A 415 5.59 26.35 19.29
CA PRO A 415 4.70 27.30 19.94
C PRO A 415 3.27 27.28 19.39
#